data_AF-A0A520IBZ4-F1
#
_entry.id   AF-A0A520IBZ4-F1
#
_cell.length_a   1.000
_cell.length_b   1.000
_cell.length_c   1.000
_cell.angle_alpha   90.00
_cell.angle_beta   90.00
_cell.angle_gamma   90.00
#
_symmetry.space_group_name_H-M   'P 1'
#
loop_
_entity.id
_entity.type
_entity.pdbx_description
1 polymer ?
#
loop_
_entity_poly.entity_id
_entity_poly.type
_entity_poly.pdbx_seq_one_letter_code
_entity_poly.pdbx_strand_id
1 'polypeptide(L)' 'YAYDHDHPDAFSGQEFFPDEIAASNPEPLYAPNERGFERDIRKRLAYWSAKRDAGR' A
#
# COMPACT_ATOMS: atom_id res chain seq x y z
N TYR A 1 -9.23 14.41 1.73
CA TYR A 1 -9.14 13.25 2.63
C TYR A 1 -10.21 12.26 2.21
N ALA A 2 -9.81 11.07 1.75
CA ALA A 2 -10.71 9.97 1.48
C ALA A 2 -10.78 9.09 2.73
N TYR A 3 -11.99 8.83 3.22
CA TYR A 3 -12.18 7.98 4.38
C TYR A 3 -12.29 6.52 3.93
N ASP A 4 -11.26 5.71 4.19
CA ASP A 4 -11.14 4.35 3.65
C ASP A 4 -12.39 3.48 3.86
N HIS A 5 -13.06 3.60 5.01
CA HIS A 5 -14.22 2.77 5.34
C HIS A 5 -15.47 3.04 4.47
N ASP A 6 -15.54 4.19 3.80
CA ASP A 6 -16.61 4.51 2.86
C ASP A 6 -16.34 3.98 1.44
N HIS A 7 -15.12 3.49 1.18
CA HIS A 7 -14.74 2.92 -0.11
C HIS A 7 -14.97 1.40 -0.17
N PRO A 8 -15.19 0.83 -1.38
CA PRO A 8 -15.23 -0.61 -1.57
C PRO A 8 -14.03 -1.30 -0.94
N ASP A 9 -14.27 -2.41 -0.24
CA ASP A 9 -13.26 -3.19 0.48
C ASP A 9 -12.50 -2.41 1.57
N ALA A 10 -13.05 -1.30 2.03
CA ALA A 10 -12.43 -0.37 2.97
C ALA A 10 -11.03 0.10 2.52
N PHE A 11 -10.88 0.40 1.22
CA PHE A 11 -9.61 0.78 0.61
C PHE A 11 -9.79 1.89 -0.43
N SER A 12 -9.40 3.12 -0.09
CA SER A 12 -9.47 4.26 -1.00
C SER A 12 -8.37 4.26 -2.08
N GLY A 13 -7.25 3.58 -1.81
CA GLY A 13 -6.07 3.65 -2.67
C GLY A 13 -5.37 5.01 -2.66
N GLN A 14 -5.72 5.90 -1.73
CA GLN A 14 -5.15 7.24 -1.60
C GLN A 14 -3.62 7.18 -1.39
N GLU A 15 -2.89 8.09 -2.03
CA GLU A 15 -1.48 8.36 -1.70
C GLU A 15 -1.40 9.20 -0.42
N PHE A 16 -0.60 8.74 0.53
CA PHE A 16 -0.47 9.35 1.86
C PHE A 16 0.90 10.00 2.05
N PHE A 17 1.89 9.65 1.23
CA PHE A 17 3.17 10.34 1.25
C PHE A 17 3.05 11.73 0.61
N PRO A 18 3.77 12.74 1.15
CA PRO A 18 4.03 13.97 0.42
C PRO A 18 4.70 13.69 -0.93
N ASP A 19 4.42 14.52 -1.93
CA ASP A 19 4.92 14.35 -3.30
C ASP A 19 6.45 14.25 -3.35
N GLU A 20 7.15 15.01 -2.51
CA GLU A 20 8.62 14.98 -2.45
C GLU A 20 9.14 13.61 -1.99
N ILE A 21 8.45 12.95 -1.06
CA ILE A 21 8.83 11.64 -0.55
C ILE A 21 8.45 10.55 -1.55
N ALA A 22 7.24 10.62 -2.12
CA ALA A 22 6.77 9.67 -3.13
C ALA A 22 7.68 9.66 -4.37
N ALA A 23 8.19 10.84 -4.78
CA ALA A 23 9.08 10.95 -5.93
C ALA A 23 10.54 10.59 -5.62
N SER A 24 11.04 10.91 -4.41
CA SER A 24 12.45 10.70 -4.06
C SER A 24 12.77 9.31 -3.54
N ASN A 25 11.78 8.55 -3.08
CA ASN A 25 11.97 7.22 -2.55
C ASN A 25 11.06 6.19 -3.24
N PRO A 26 11.46 5.68 -4.42
CA PRO A 26 10.66 4.70 -5.15
C PRO A 26 10.61 3.33 -4.45
N GLU A 27 11.53 3.07 -3.52
CA GLU A 27 11.60 1.80 -2.80
C GLU A 27 10.75 1.83 -1.52
N PRO A 28 10.07 0.72 -1.17
CA PRO A 28 9.26 0.66 0.03
C PRO A 28 10.15 0.77 1.28
N LEU A 29 9.79 1.70 2.18
CA LEU A 29 10.43 1.88 3.48
C LEU A 29 10.33 0.64 4.40
N TYR A 30 9.38 -0.25 4.12
CA TYR A 30 9.18 -1.49 4.87
C TYR A 30 9.14 -2.69 3.93
N ALA A 31 10.15 -3.57 4.08
CA ALA A 31 10.31 -4.79 3.29
C ALA A 31 10.20 -6.03 4.20
N PRO A 32 8.97 -6.48 4.54
CA PRO A 32 8.75 -7.66 5.39
C PRO A 32 9.44 -8.89 4.80
N ASN A 33 10.03 -9.74 5.64
CA ASN A 33 10.65 -11.00 5.19
C ASN A 33 9.63 -12.16 5.10
N GLU A 34 10.09 -13.36 4.74
CA GLU A 34 9.20 -14.53 4.54
C GLU A 34 8.98 -15.39 5.79
N ARG A 35 9.45 -14.94 6.95
CA ARG A 35 9.39 -15.69 8.20
C ARG A 35 8.21 -15.23 9.05
N GLY A 36 7.54 -16.19 9.69
CA GLY A 36 6.45 -15.90 10.63
C GLY A 36 5.33 -15.06 10.00
N PHE A 37 4.82 -14.10 10.76
CA PHE A 37 3.69 -13.25 10.33
C PHE A 37 4.05 -12.23 9.25
N GLU A 38 5.33 -11.87 9.09
CA GLU A 38 5.76 -10.94 8.04
C GLU A 38 5.46 -11.48 6.64
N ARG A 39 5.48 -12.81 6.48
CA ARG A 39 5.08 -13.46 5.21
C ARG A 39 3.66 -13.08 4.79
N ASP A 40 2.72 -13.03 5.74
CA ASP A 40 1.33 -12.71 5.42
C ASP A 40 1.12 -11.20 5.28
N ILE A 41 1.91 -10.39 5.99
CA ILE A 41 1.97 -8.94 5.77
C ILE A 41 2.46 -8.63 4.35
N ARG A 42 3.53 -9.30 3.89
CA ARG A 42 4.05 -9.17 2.52
C ARG A 42 2.95 -9.44 1.47
N LYS A 43 2.16 -10.51 1.65
CA LYS A 43 1.04 -10.82 0.76
C LYS A 43 -0.03 -9.73 0.76
N ARG A 44 -0.37 -9.16 1.92
CA ARG A 44 -1.34 -8.05 2.02
C ARG A 44 -0.86 -6.78 1.34
N LEU A 45 0.42 -6.42 1.54
CA LEU A 45 1.02 -5.27 0.85
C LEU A 45 1.00 -5.45 -0.68
N ALA A 46 1.34 -6.64 -1.16
CA ALA A 46 1.27 -6.97 -2.59
C ALA A 46 -0.17 -6.88 -3.13
N TYR A 47 -1.15 -7.39 -2.40
CA TYR A 47 -2.57 -7.29 -2.76
C TYR A 47 -3.03 -5.83 -2.89
N TRP A 48 -2.69 -4.97 -1.92
CA TRP A 48 -3.05 -3.55 -1.99
C TRP A 48 -2.30 -2.81 -3.09
N SER A 49 -1.04 -3.17 -3.37
CA SER A 49 -0.29 -2.64 -4.52
C SER A 49 -1.01 -2.92 -5.83
N ALA A 50 -1.36 -4.19 -6.06
CA ALA A 50 -2.10 -4.60 -7.25
C ALA A 50 -3.45 -3.88 -7.37
N LYS A 51 -4.16 -3.65 -6.25
CA LYS A 51 -5.40 -2.86 -6.25
C LYS A 51 -5.19 -1.41 -6.67
N ARG A 52 -4.12 -0.75 -6.22
CA ARG A 52 -3.81 0.64 -6.66
C ARG A 52 -3.47 0.69 -8.14
N ASP A 53 -2.75 -0.31 -8.64
CA ASP A 53 -2.38 -0.36 -10.05
C ASP A 53 -3.57 -0.69 -10.96
N ALA A 54 -4.50 -1.52 -10.50
CA ALA A 54 -5.73 -1.82 -11.23
C ALA A 54 -6.73 -0.65 -11.28
N GLY A 55 -6.65 0.29 -10.33
CA GLY A 55 -7.47 1.50 -10.30
C GLY A 55 -6.85 2.70 -11.03
N ARG A 56 -5.65 2.54 -11.60
CA ARG A 56 -4.90 3.58 -12.32
C ARG A 56 -5.17 3.59 -13.81
#